data_AF-A0A4S3K4N7-F1
#
_entry.id   AF-A0A4S3K4N7-F1
#
_cell.length_a   1.000
_cell.length_b   1.000
_cell.length_c   1.000
_cell.angle_alpha   90.00
_cell.angle_beta   90.00
_cell.angle_gamma   90.00
#
_symmetry.space_group_name_H-M   'P 1'
#
loop_
_entity.id
_entity.type
_entity.pdbx_description
1 polymer ?
#
loop_
_entity_poly.entity_id
_entity_poly.type
_entity_poly.pdbx_seq_one_letter_code
_entity_poly.pdbx_strand_id
1 'polypeptide(L)'
;MNNSLKRMIEGMAATLRNEVIPHIGTEFARGQAFGVIYMLNSIGLRAAWSPAFVGEQIAAQIALRDALAPLLAGIDAPALPREGSPGLDVQALESLRDDNEGRICALVEWHGSANLDAQRAAAIELQFRTYMDRQLKHELQTSAKPMFAEMSSGSE
;
A
#
# COMPACT_ATOMS: atom_id res chain seq x y z
N MET A 1 12.80 14.32 -6.31
CA MET A 1 13.43 13.14 -6.97
C MET A 1 12.44 12.17 -7.62
N ASN A 2 11.20 12.04 -7.13
CA ASN A 2 10.24 11.04 -7.63
C ASN A 2 9.79 11.22 -9.10
N ASN A 3 9.71 12.48 -9.59
CA ASN A 3 9.36 12.77 -10.99
C ASN A 3 10.39 12.26 -12.01
N SER A 4 11.66 12.11 -11.63
CA SER A 4 12.70 11.64 -12.55
C SER A 4 12.60 10.14 -12.80
N LEU A 5 12.35 9.36 -11.74
CA LEU A 5 12.19 7.90 -11.84
C LEU A 5 10.89 7.54 -12.56
N LYS A 6 9.78 8.19 -12.21
CA LYS A 6 8.48 7.99 -12.89
C LYS A 6 8.60 8.23 -14.40
N ARG A 7 9.17 9.37 -14.80
CA ARG A 7 9.38 9.70 -16.22
C ARG A 7 10.33 8.73 -16.92
N MET A 8 11.35 8.23 -16.23
CA MET A 8 12.26 7.23 -16.78
C MET A 8 11.53 5.91 -17.04
N ILE A 9 10.75 5.42 -16.08
CA ILE A 9 9.96 4.19 -16.20
C ILE A 9 8.93 4.32 -17.32
N GLU A 10 8.19 5.44 -17.38
CA GLU A 10 7.25 5.73 -18.46
C GLU A 10 7.95 5.75 -19.83
N GLY A 11 9.13 6.36 -19.92
CA GLY A 11 9.95 6.36 -21.13
C GLY A 11 10.37 4.96 -21.56
N MET A 12 10.86 4.12 -20.63
CA MET A 12 11.25 2.74 -20.92
C MET A 12 10.06 1.90 -21.40
N ALA A 13 8.90 2.02 -20.75
CA ALA A 13 7.68 1.34 -21.16
C ALA A 13 7.20 1.80 -22.55
N ALA A 14 7.28 3.10 -22.84
CA ALA A 14 6.92 3.65 -24.15
C ALA A 14 7.86 3.16 -25.26
N THR A 15 9.17 3.13 -25.01
CA THR A 15 10.15 2.57 -25.96
C THR A 15 9.89 1.09 -26.22
N LEU A 16 9.61 0.30 -25.17
CA LEU A 16 9.28 -1.11 -25.35
C LEU A 16 8.03 -1.30 -26.23
N ARG A 17 6.97 -0.54 -25.99
CA ARG A 17 5.73 -0.61 -26.79
C ARG A 17 5.92 -0.18 -28.24
N ASN A 18 6.53 0.98 -28.46
CA ASN A 18 6.48 1.65 -29.76
C ASN A 18 7.65 1.27 -30.66
N GLU A 19 8.80 0.92 -30.07
CA GLU A 19 10.04 0.71 -30.82
C GLU A 19 10.55 -0.72 -30.76
N VAL A 20 10.33 -1.44 -29.64
CA VAL A 20 10.89 -2.80 -29.47
C VAL A 20 9.91 -3.89 -29.90
N ILE A 21 8.71 -3.93 -29.32
CA ILE A 21 7.70 -4.97 -29.57
C ILE A 21 7.36 -5.15 -31.06
N PRO A 22 7.20 -4.09 -31.88
CA PRO A 22 6.90 -4.23 -33.30
C PRO A 22 7.98 -4.97 -34.10
N HIS A 23 9.21 -4.97 -33.62
CA HIS A 23 10.36 -5.60 -34.29
C HIS A 23 10.69 -7.01 -33.74
N ILE A 24 9.91 -7.52 -32.78
CA ILE A 24 10.08 -8.87 -32.24
C ILE A 24 9.30 -9.89 -33.09
N GLY A 25 10.03 -10.84 -33.68
CA GLY A 25 9.48 -11.81 -34.62
C GLY A 25 8.59 -12.91 -34.01
N THR A 26 8.71 -13.20 -32.71
CA THR A 26 7.93 -14.29 -32.07
C THR A 26 6.92 -13.75 -31.07
N GLU A 27 5.75 -14.39 -31.05
CA GLU A 27 4.66 -14.07 -30.11
C GLU A 27 5.10 -14.24 -28.65
N PHE A 28 5.80 -15.34 -28.35
CA PHE A 28 6.35 -15.59 -27.03
C PHE A 28 7.27 -14.45 -26.56
N ALA A 29 8.20 -13.97 -27.40
CA ALA A 29 9.12 -12.90 -27.02
C ALA A 29 8.41 -11.54 -26.90
N ARG A 30 7.34 -11.29 -27.67
CA ARG A 30 6.48 -10.11 -27.47
C ARG A 30 5.75 -10.19 -26.12
N GLY A 31 5.23 -11.36 -25.77
CA GLY A 31 4.62 -11.61 -24.46
C GLY A 31 5.60 -11.34 -23.30
N GLN A 32 6.87 -11.76 -23.44
CA GLN A 32 7.91 -11.43 -22.46
C GLN A 32 8.17 -9.92 -22.35
N ALA A 33 8.18 -9.19 -23.47
CA ALA A 33 8.34 -7.73 -23.47
C ALA A 33 7.16 -7.01 -22.78
N PHE A 34 5.93 -7.49 -22.96
CA PHE A 34 4.78 -7.04 -22.16
C PHE A 34 4.92 -7.38 -20.67
N GLY A 35 5.51 -8.53 -20.35
CA GLY A 35 5.94 -8.89 -18.99
C GLY A 35 6.87 -7.86 -18.36
N VAL A 36 7.87 -7.40 -19.12
CA VAL A 36 8.80 -6.34 -18.68
C VAL A 36 8.08 -5.01 -18.49
N ILE A 37 7.17 -4.62 -19.40
CA ILE A 37 6.34 -3.42 -19.24
C ILE A 37 5.50 -3.48 -17.96
N TYR A 38 4.86 -4.64 -17.69
CA TYR A 38 4.10 -4.84 -16.46
C TYR A 38 4.99 -4.71 -15.21
N MET A 39 6.17 -5.31 -15.22
CA MET A 39 7.14 -5.18 -14.13
C MET A 39 7.57 -3.71 -13.95
N LEU A 40 7.89 -3.00 -15.03
CA LEU A 40 8.25 -1.58 -15.00
C LEU A 40 7.12 -0.72 -14.43
N ASN A 41 5.87 -0.94 -14.85
CA ASN A 41 4.71 -0.22 -14.32
C ASN A 41 4.49 -0.54 -12.84
N SER A 42 4.68 -1.80 -12.44
CA SER A 42 4.61 -2.23 -11.03
C SER A 42 5.70 -1.56 -10.19
N ILE A 43 6.92 -1.49 -10.70
CA ILE A 43 8.02 -0.74 -10.09
C ILE A 43 7.69 0.74 -10.09
N GLY A 44 7.12 1.34 -11.13
CA GLY A 44 6.78 2.76 -11.12
C GLY A 44 5.75 3.13 -10.05
N LEU A 45 4.78 2.25 -9.81
CA LEU A 45 3.76 2.43 -8.79
C LEU A 45 4.30 2.17 -7.37
N ARG A 46 5.23 1.21 -7.20
CA ARG A 46 5.79 0.81 -5.90
C ARG A 46 7.10 1.51 -5.51
N ALA A 47 7.92 1.88 -6.50
CA ALA A 47 9.14 2.68 -6.35
C ALA A 47 8.83 4.16 -6.09
N ALA A 48 7.55 4.50 -5.99
CA ALA A 48 7.13 5.50 -5.03
C ALA A 48 7.41 5.02 -3.58
N TRP A 49 8.69 4.82 -3.23
CA TRP A 49 9.22 5.02 -1.88
C TRP A 49 9.17 6.51 -1.51
N SER A 50 8.09 7.17 -1.94
CA SER A 50 7.80 8.54 -1.60
C SER A 50 7.50 8.54 -0.12
N PRO A 51 8.08 9.46 0.67
CA PRO A 51 7.52 9.81 1.97
C PRO A 51 5.99 9.97 1.95
N ALA A 52 5.40 10.33 0.80
CA ALA A 52 3.96 10.38 0.61
C ALA A 52 3.25 9.01 0.66
N PHE A 53 3.82 7.93 0.10
CA PHE A 53 3.19 6.60 0.11
C PHE A 53 3.17 6.02 1.53
N VAL A 54 4.31 6.04 2.20
CA VAL A 54 4.40 5.63 3.61
C VAL A 54 3.61 6.59 4.50
N GLY A 55 3.60 7.88 4.17
CA GLY A 55 2.84 8.91 4.86
C GLY A 55 1.33 8.69 4.82
N GLU A 56 0.76 8.26 3.69
CA GLU A 56 -0.69 7.95 3.61
C GLU A 56 -1.06 6.75 4.49
N GLN A 57 -0.21 5.72 4.54
CA GLN A 57 -0.42 4.57 5.41
C GLN A 57 -0.34 4.97 6.89
N ILE A 58 0.68 5.73 7.28
CA ILE A 58 0.81 6.26 8.64
C ILE A 58 -0.39 7.16 8.97
N ALA A 59 -0.83 8.03 8.07
CA ALA A 59 -1.99 8.89 8.30
C ALA A 59 -3.27 8.08 8.56
N ALA A 60 -3.46 6.95 7.88
CA ALA A 60 -4.56 6.03 8.16
C ALA A 60 -4.42 5.37 9.55
N GLN A 61 -3.21 4.97 9.95
CA GLN A 61 -2.94 4.42 11.28
C GLN A 61 -3.19 5.45 12.40
N ILE A 62 -2.85 6.73 12.17
CA ILE A 62 -3.13 7.82 13.11
C ILE A 62 -4.64 8.12 13.19
N ALA A 63 -5.34 8.15 12.05
CA ALA A 63 -6.79 8.31 12.07
C ALA A 63 -7.47 7.19 12.88
N LEU A 64 -6.99 5.94 12.75
CA LEU A 64 -7.47 4.82 13.56
C LEU A 64 -7.16 5.03 15.05
N ARG A 65 -5.93 5.42 15.39
CA ARG A 65 -5.54 5.76 16.77
C ARG A 65 -6.51 6.77 17.38
N ASP A 66 -6.75 7.87 16.68
CA ASP A 66 -7.53 8.99 17.20
C ASP A 66 -9.00 8.59 17.38
N ALA A 67 -9.53 7.73 16.50
CA ALA A 67 -10.87 7.17 16.61
C ALA A 67 -11.00 6.15 17.77
N LEU A 68 -9.94 5.35 18.03
CA LEU A 68 -9.92 4.36 19.10
C LEU A 68 -9.66 4.96 20.48
N ALA A 69 -8.85 6.02 20.58
CA ALA A 69 -8.46 6.64 21.84
C ALA A 69 -9.63 6.91 22.82
N PRO A 70 -10.76 7.53 22.40
CA PRO A 70 -11.89 7.72 23.29
C PRO A 70 -12.63 6.42 23.63
N LEU A 71 -12.62 5.43 22.74
CA LEU A 71 -13.30 4.14 22.94
C LEU A 71 -12.54 3.23 23.91
N LEU A 72 -11.22 3.38 23.98
CA LEU A 72 -10.33 2.61 24.86
C LEU A 72 -10.03 3.34 26.19
N ALA A 73 -10.58 4.54 26.39
CA ALA A 73 -10.36 5.31 27.61
C ALA A 73 -10.81 4.53 28.86
N GLY A 74 -9.90 4.38 29.81
CA GLY A 74 -10.16 3.67 31.08
C GLY A 74 -10.19 2.14 30.96
N ILE A 75 -9.75 1.59 29.83
CA ILE A 75 -9.62 0.14 29.61
C ILE A 75 -8.14 -0.21 29.52
N ASP A 76 -7.78 -1.35 30.11
CA ASP A 76 -6.46 -1.95 29.88
C ASP A 76 -6.44 -2.61 28.50
N ALA A 77 -5.91 -1.88 27.53
CA ALA A 77 -5.82 -2.27 26.12
C ALA A 77 -4.37 -2.13 25.62
N PRO A 78 -3.98 -2.87 24.57
CA PRO A 78 -2.68 -2.70 23.94
C PRO A 78 -2.40 -1.26 23.51
N ALA A 79 -1.11 -0.94 23.36
CA ALA A 79 -0.70 0.41 23.02
C ALA A 79 -1.18 0.81 21.63
N LEU A 80 -1.79 2.00 21.53
CA LEU A 80 -2.21 2.59 20.26
C LEU A 80 -1.02 2.88 19.33
N PRO A 81 -1.27 3.01 18.01
CA PRO A 81 -0.28 3.53 17.05
C PRO A 81 0.32 4.87 17.49
N ARG A 82 1.55 5.14 17.05
CA ARG A 82 2.31 6.34 17.37
C ARG A 82 2.41 7.28 16.18
N GLU A 83 2.35 8.57 16.47
CA GLU A 83 2.73 9.62 15.52
C GLU A 83 4.24 9.63 15.28
N GLY A 84 4.63 9.99 14.07
CA GLY A 84 6.03 10.19 13.70
C GLY A 84 6.54 11.55 14.16
N SER A 85 7.84 11.62 14.44
CA SER A 85 8.49 12.91 14.65
C SER A 85 8.63 13.68 13.33
N PRO A 86 8.60 15.02 13.35
CA PRO A 86 8.90 15.80 12.15
C PRO A 86 10.31 15.49 11.61
N GLY A 87 10.46 15.38 10.29
CA GLY A 87 11.77 15.24 9.64
C GLY A 87 12.37 13.83 9.62
N LEU A 88 11.57 12.79 9.91
CA LEU A 88 12.00 11.40 9.70
C LEU A 88 12.35 11.15 8.23
N ASP A 89 13.42 10.38 8.01
CA ASP A 89 13.73 9.86 6.69
C ASP A 89 12.78 8.70 6.30
N VAL A 90 12.88 8.24 5.05
CA VAL A 90 11.99 7.19 4.53
C VAL A 90 12.12 5.89 5.31
N GLN A 91 13.34 5.50 5.69
CA GLN A 91 13.58 4.24 6.42
C GLN A 91 12.96 4.29 7.82
N ALA A 92 13.06 5.42 8.49
CA ALA A 92 12.43 5.63 9.80
C ALA A 92 10.90 5.71 9.70
N LEU A 93 10.36 6.29 8.61
CA LEU A 93 8.92 6.24 8.33
C LEU A 93 8.43 4.80 8.10
N GLU A 94 9.18 3.98 7.35
CA GLU A 94 8.84 2.58 7.14
C GLU A 94 8.88 1.79 8.45
N SER A 95 9.92 1.99 9.26
CA SER A 95 10.03 1.36 10.58
C SER A 95 8.86 1.76 11.50
N LEU A 96 8.45 3.03 11.46
CA LEU A 96 7.28 3.50 12.20
C LEU A 96 5.98 2.86 11.72
N ARG A 97 5.79 2.76 10.40
CA ARG A 97 4.62 2.08 9.80
C ARG A 97 4.54 0.64 10.30
N ASP A 98 5.64 -0.10 10.25
CA ASP A 98 5.70 -1.53 10.64
C ASP A 98 5.44 -1.70 12.14
N ASP A 99 6.04 -0.85 12.97
CA ASP A 99 5.78 -0.82 14.43
C ASP A 99 4.29 -0.55 14.73
N ASN A 100 3.68 0.38 13.99
CA ASN A 100 2.27 0.71 14.13
C ASN A 100 1.36 -0.42 13.64
N GLU A 101 1.74 -1.12 12.58
CA GLU A 101 1.02 -2.30 12.11
C GLU A 101 1.02 -3.42 13.17
N GLY A 102 2.17 -3.68 13.79
CA GLY A 102 2.26 -4.63 14.92
C GLY A 102 1.35 -4.25 16.09
N ARG A 103 1.24 -2.95 16.41
CA ARG A 103 0.31 -2.43 17.44
C ARG A 103 -1.15 -2.64 17.05
N ILE A 104 -1.50 -2.42 15.78
CA ILE A 104 -2.86 -2.63 15.28
C ILE A 104 -3.22 -4.11 15.33
N CYS A 105 -2.31 -5.01 14.93
CA CYS A 105 -2.52 -6.46 15.07
C CYS A 105 -2.78 -6.85 16.52
N ALA A 106 -1.99 -6.35 17.48
CA ALA A 106 -2.20 -6.61 18.90
C ALA A 106 -3.56 -6.09 19.39
N LEU A 107 -4.02 -4.93 18.91
CA LEU A 107 -5.34 -4.38 19.23
C LEU A 107 -6.48 -5.24 18.67
N VAL A 108 -6.35 -5.76 17.45
CA VAL A 108 -7.34 -6.65 16.83
C VAL A 108 -7.43 -7.97 17.58
N GLU A 109 -6.28 -8.57 17.92
CA GLU A 109 -6.23 -9.81 18.71
C GLU A 109 -6.83 -9.62 20.10
N TRP A 110 -6.47 -8.53 20.77
CA TRP A 110 -7.05 -8.16 22.06
C TRP A 110 -8.56 -7.95 21.97
N HIS A 111 -9.06 -7.24 20.95
CA HIS A 111 -10.50 -7.00 20.77
C HIS A 111 -11.30 -8.31 20.66
N GLY A 112 -10.73 -9.34 20.03
CA GLY A 112 -11.34 -10.66 19.94
C GLY A 112 -11.45 -11.42 21.26
N SER A 113 -10.69 -11.05 22.29
CA SER A 113 -10.68 -11.70 23.61
C SER A 113 -11.14 -10.80 24.77
N ALA A 114 -11.26 -9.50 24.54
CA ALA A 114 -11.63 -8.52 25.54
C ALA A 114 -13.11 -8.65 25.93
N ASN A 115 -13.39 -8.58 27.23
CA ASN A 115 -14.76 -8.55 27.74
C ASN A 115 -15.29 -7.10 27.71
N LEU A 116 -15.77 -6.69 26.55
CA LEU A 116 -16.32 -5.36 26.30
C LEU A 116 -17.85 -5.42 26.25
N ASP A 117 -18.52 -4.32 26.61
CA ASP A 117 -19.94 -4.19 26.31
C ASP A 117 -20.17 -4.20 24.78
N ALA A 118 -21.32 -4.72 24.35
CA ALA A 118 -21.60 -4.94 22.94
C ALA A 118 -21.56 -3.66 22.09
N GLN A 119 -21.97 -2.53 22.67
CA GLN A 119 -21.97 -1.24 21.98
C GLN A 119 -20.54 -0.77 21.70
N ARG A 120 -19.68 -0.83 22.72
CA ARG A 120 -18.27 -0.46 22.60
C ARG A 120 -17.50 -1.41 21.69
N ALA A 121 -17.75 -2.72 21.81
CA ALA A 121 -17.15 -3.73 20.94
C ALA A 121 -17.48 -3.46 19.46
N ALA A 122 -18.75 -3.18 19.14
CA ALA A 122 -19.18 -2.87 17.78
C ALA A 122 -18.60 -1.54 17.26
N ALA A 123 -18.49 -0.52 18.13
CA ALA A 123 -17.91 0.77 17.78
C ALA A 123 -16.42 0.64 17.41
N ILE A 124 -15.66 -0.17 18.15
CA ILE A 124 -14.24 -0.47 17.87
C ILE A 124 -14.11 -1.25 16.56
N GLU A 125 -14.93 -2.29 16.36
CA GLU A 125 -14.91 -3.10 15.14
C GLU A 125 -15.16 -2.25 13.88
N LEU A 126 -16.08 -1.29 13.97
CA LEU A 126 -16.34 -0.36 12.88
C LEU A 126 -15.10 0.46 12.50
N GLN A 127 -14.28 0.86 13.48
CA GLN A 127 -13.05 1.61 13.20
C GLN A 127 -12.01 0.72 12.51
N PHE A 128 -11.88 -0.54 12.94
CA PHE A 128 -11.01 -1.50 12.24
C PHE A 128 -11.44 -1.73 10.80
N ARG A 129 -12.74 -1.93 10.54
CA ARG A 129 -13.25 -2.09 9.17
C ARG A 129 -12.98 -0.86 8.32
N THR A 130 -13.23 0.34 8.86
CA THR A 130 -12.96 1.61 8.17
C THR A 130 -11.48 1.78 7.81
N TYR A 131 -10.59 1.41 8.74
CA TYR A 131 -9.15 1.41 8.51
C TYR A 131 -8.75 0.40 7.41
N MET A 132 -9.23 -0.85 7.49
CA MET A 132 -8.91 -1.90 6.51
C MET A 132 -9.41 -1.54 5.11
N ASP A 133 -10.62 -0.97 4.99
CA ASP A 133 -11.14 -0.47 3.72
C ASP A 133 -10.27 0.63 3.11
N ARG A 134 -9.73 1.52 3.95
CA ARG A 134 -8.80 2.58 3.50
C ARG A 134 -7.48 1.98 3.02
N GLN A 135 -6.93 1.01 3.75
CA GLN A 135 -5.70 0.31 3.37
C GLN A 135 -5.87 -0.43 2.04
N LEU A 136 -6.93 -1.24 1.91
CA LEU A 136 -7.22 -1.97 0.68
C LEU A 136 -7.38 -1.04 -0.53
N LYS A 137 -8.09 0.09 -0.38
CA LYS A 137 -8.20 1.09 -1.45
C LYS A 137 -6.84 1.65 -1.85
N HIS A 138 -5.97 1.93 -0.88
CA HIS A 138 -4.63 2.43 -1.14
C HIS A 138 -3.76 1.39 -1.87
N GLU A 139 -3.79 0.13 -1.43
CA GLU A 139 -3.08 -0.98 -2.09
C GLU A 139 -3.56 -1.22 -3.53
N LEU A 140 -4.87 -1.19 -3.76
CA LEU A 140 -5.45 -1.36 -5.09
C LEU A 140 -5.04 -0.22 -6.04
N GLN A 141 -5.00 1.02 -5.54
CA GLN A 141 -4.57 2.18 -6.33
C GLN A 141 -3.07 2.17 -6.65
N THR A 142 -2.27 1.47 -5.85
CA THR A 142 -0.81 1.39 -5.98
C THR A 142 -0.33 0.06 -6.57
N SER A 143 -1.26 -0.74 -7.09
CA SER A 143 -1.00 -1.97 -7.80
C SER A 143 -1.16 -1.77 -9.31
N ALA A 144 -0.22 -2.30 -10.10
CA ALA A 144 -0.32 -2.27 -11.55
C ALA A 144 -1.48 -3.15 -12.01
N LYS A 145 -2.19 -2.70 -13.06
CA LYS A 145 -3.18 -3.56 -13.73
C LYS A 145 -2.46 -4.77 -14.34
N PRO A 146 -2.96 -6.00 -14.11
CA PRO A 146 -2.40 -7.18 -14.73
C PRO A 146 -2.48 -7.11 -16.26
N MET A 147 -1.42 -7.50 -16.95
CA MET A 147 -1.35 -7.55 -18.42
C MET A 147 -1.39 -8.99 -18.96
N PHE A 148 -2.21 -9.85 -18.35
CA PHE A 148 -2.22 -11.29 -18.66
C PHE A 148 -2.64 -11.59 -20.10
N ALA A 149 -3.56 -10.79 -20.66
CA ALA A 149 -4.01 -10.96 -22.03
C ALA A 149 -2.87 -10.67 -23.01
N GLU A 150 -2.19 -9.55 -22.82
CA GLU A 150 -1.09 -9.06 -23.64
C GLU A 150 0.15 -9.95 -23.53
N MET A 151 0.42 -10.49 -22.34
CA MET A 151 1.47 -11.49 -22.14
C MET A 151 1.15 -12.81 -22.86
N SER A 152 -0.12 -13.17 -22.96
CA SER A 152 -0.55 -14.43 -23.60
C SER A 152 -0.62 -14.32 -25.12
N SER A 153 -1.05 -13.19 -25.67
CA SER A 153 -1.25 -12.99 -27.12
C SER A 153 -0.06 -12.32 -27.82
N GLY A 154 0.83 -11.69 -27.04
CA GLY A 154 1.88 -10.85 -27.60
C GLY A 154 1.36 -9.64 -28.38
N SER A 155 0.14 -9.17 -28.07
CA SER A 155 -0.52 -7.98 -28.65
C SER A 155 -1.42 -7.28 -27.62
N GLU A 156 -1.66 -5.98 -27.76
CA GLU A 156 -2.72 -5.26 -27.02
C GLU A 156 -4.13 -5.60 -27.55
#